data_AF-A0A2Z2MJR1-F1
#
_entry.id   AF-A0A2Z2MJR1-F1
#
_cell.length_a   1.000
_cell.length_b   1.000
_cell.length_c   1.000
_cell.angle_alpha   90.00
_cell.angle_beta   90.00
_cell.angle_gamma   90.00
#
_symmetry.space_group_name_H-M   'P 1'
#
loop_
_entity.id
_entity.type
_entity.pdbx_description
1 polymer ?
#
loop_
_entity_poly.entity_id
_entity_poly.type
_entity_poly.pdbx_seq_one_letter_code
_entity_poly.pdbx_strand_id
1 'polypeptide(L)'
;MEVIRHEGPGRLGLVRLGEHSFRTPALAGVDFTLSPFNSFFHPREPGDYDFNLAPSIPLGFYTPGEVIDKAIGRLWSVNYEGFNAFYLPALRRTEYLGEFFKIIERYNFDAVYLGNSKILIKEYRYFVRILRELRERFPNVMIIADLEPFFYPLAVYLGVDAFDTRSLKLYDFEGKGFTQFSPFIWSDEPNSLDFARKSILEVRKALESGKLRYLVENYFPTQYHAGILRIADLEHADYLEKYTPIQKETVYFVSDASIRRPEVKRWHSRVAERFVPPENTELVLLFPCSAKKPYSFSRSHTLYRKAVKEALGSGIFKVHELILTSPFGVVPREWEWLAKYDIVVTGHWSEEEIKPAAQLLARTLEKYPKDVPIIAHLDEAYVEIAKLAGELSGREITFTRVENGTTSRESLRSLTETLREFSLEATKEDRTYRYFENIRKVFDFHFGAGAGEAVLPENGKVKGSKMLRLFVDGQQTGTYKDGVISVTPYGMQRIYDRLKAYWVKVDFELRGDVFAVGVDEADPAIRPDDIVGIVRDGKVVGVGKAVLAGEEMVRARKGVAVKVRKRA
;
A
#
# COMPACT_ATOMS: atom_id res chain seq x y z
N MET A 1 19.16 0.25 -10.85
CA MET A 1 18.60 1.37 -10.04
C MET A 1 18.30 0.94 -8.61
N GLU A 2 18.58 1.78 -7.63
CA GLU A 2 18.22 1.56 -6.21
C GLU A 2 16.89 2.23 -5.88
N VAL A 3 16.05 1.57 -5.08
CA VAL A 3 14.81 2.19 -4.60
C VAL A 3 15.06 2.96 -3.32
N ILE A 4 14.65 4.23 -3.28
CA ILE A 4 14.67 5.04 -2.06
C ILE A 4 13.35 4.89 -1.30
N ARG A 5 12.24 4.85 -2.05
CA ARG A 5 10.88 4.82 -1.52
C ARG A 5 9.89 4.31 -2.57
N HIS A 6 8.85 3.61 -2.10
CA HIS A 6 7.68 3.23 -2.89
C HIS A 6 6.44 4.09 -2.59
N GLU A 7 5.54 4.16 -3.56
CA GLU A 7 4.12 4.45 -3.36
C GLU A 7 3.31 3.67 -4.41
N GLY A 8 2.72 2.55 -3.96
CA GLY A 8 2.41 1.47 -4.90
C GLY A 8 3.68 0.97 -5.59
N PRO A 9 3.57 0.33 -6.76
CA PRO A 9 4.72 -0.11 -7.54
C PRO A 9 5.61 1.06 -8.04
N GLY A 10 5.05 2.27 -8.09
CA GLY A 10 5.78 3.50 -8.34
C GLY A 10 6.81 3.79 -7.25
N ARG A 11 7.88 4.48 -7.65
CA ARG A 11 9.04 4.65 -6.76
C ARG A 11 9.87 5.88 -7.07
N LEU A 12 10.48 6.40 -6.00
CA LEU A 12 11.61 7.31 -6.10
C LEU A 12 12.88 6.47 -6.15
N GLY A 13 13.55 6.44 -7.30
CA GLY A 13 14.78 5.70 -7.49
C GLY A 13 16.02 6.58 -7.50
N LEU A 14 17.17 5.97 -7.22
CA LEU A 14 18.50 6.52 -7.46
C LEU A 14 19.22 5.66 -8.48
N VAL A 15 19.61 6.28 -9.59
CA VAL A 15 20.45 5.66 -10.61
C VAL A 15 21.87 6.20 -10.44
N ARG A 16 22.86 5.32 -10.49
CA ARG A 16 24.29 5.65 -10.50
C ARG A 16 24.90 5.03 -11.76
N LEU A 17 25.57 5.83 -12.57
CA LEU A 17 26.24 5.44 -13.81
C LEU A 17 27.64 6.06 -13.79
N GLY A 18 28.66 5.26 -13.50
CA GLY A 18 30.00 5.78 -13.24
C GLY A 18 29.99 6.81 -12.10
N GLU A 19 30.47 8.02 -12.38
CA GLU A 19 30.48 9.16 -11.45
C GLU A 19 29.16 9.95 -11.40
N HIS A 20 28.26 9.73 -12.36
CA HIS A 20 27.00 10.43 -12.45
C HIS A 20 25.89 9.73 -11.65
N SER A 21 24.98 10.54 -11.09
CA SER A 21 23.78 10.01 -10.46
C SER A 21 22.57 10.92 -10.66
N PHE A 22 21.39 10.32 -10.79
CA PHE A 22 20.14 11.05 -10.94
C PHE A 22 18.98 10.30 -10.26
N ARG A 23 17.87 11.01 -10.04
CA ARG A 23 16.66 10.44 -9.41
C ARG A 23 15.57 10.15 -10.44
N THR A 24 14.82 9.08 -10.23
CA THR A 24 13.59 8.77 -10.97
C THR A 24 12.34 9.13 -10.15
N PRO A 25 11.19 9.44 -10.76
CA PRO A 25 10.94 9.45 -12.21
C PRO A 25 11.73 10.54 -12.94
N ALA A 26 12.13 10.30 -14.19
CA ALA A 26 12.98 11.22 -14.97
C ALA A 26 12.48 11.41 -16.41
N LEU A 27 12.96 12.46 -17.06
CA LEU A 27 12.84 12.62 -18.52
C LEU A 27 14.10 12.04 -19.18
N ALA A 28 13.90 11.27 -20.23
CA ALA A 28 14.95 10.70 -21.07
C ALA A 28 14.94 11.39 -22.43
N GLY A 29 16.13 11.80 -22.91
CA GLY A 29 16.33 12.22 -24.28
C GLY A 29 16.86 11.03 -25.09
N VAL A 30 16.07 10.48 -26.00
CA VAL A 30 16.49 9.35 -26.83
C VAL A 30 16.85 9.84 -28.24
N ASP A 31 18.09 9.57 -28.68
CA ASP A 31 18.61 10.01 -29.99
C ASP A 31 18.78 8.83 -30.98
N PHE A 32 17.88 8.75 -31.97
CA PHE A 32 17.86 7.67 -32.97
C PHE A 32 18.55 8.02 -34.29
N THR A 33 19.26 9.15 -34.39
CA THR A 33 19.65 9.73 -35.69
C THR A 33 20.87 9.10 -36.39
N LEU A 34 21.46 8.02 -35.87
CA LEU A 34 22.71 7.44 -36.38
C LEU A 34 22.69 5.88 -36.49
N SER A 35 22.16 5.31 -37.59
CA SER A 35 22.61 4.05 -38.26
C SER A 35 21.70 3.65 -39.45
N PRO A 36 22.20 2.98 -40.52
CA PRO A 36 21.44 2.75 -41.75
C PRO A 36 20.45 1.57 -41.76
N PHE A 37 20.48 0.59 -40.85
CA PHE A 37 19.50 -0.51 -40.84
C PHE A 37 19.23 -1.02 -39.42
N ASN A 38 18.29 -0.37 -38.73
CA ASN A 38 17.68 -0.79 -37.46
C ASN A 38 18.66 -1.24 -36.38
N SER A 39 19.46 -0.30 -35.88
CA SER A 39 19.83 -0.16 -34.47
C SER A 39 20.57 1.16 -34.26
N PHE A 40 20.70 1.64 -33.04
CA PHE A 40 21.64 2.72 -32.69
C PHE A 40 23.06 2.26 -33.02
N PHE A 41 23.72 2.71 -34.10
CA PHE A 41 25.14 2.39 -34.37
C PHE A 41 25.80 3.34 -35.39
N HIS A 42 26.90 3.99 -34.99
CA HIS A 42 28.27 3.47 -35.13
C HIS A 42 29.28 4.62 -35.13
N PRO A 43 29.78 5.08 -33.98
CA PRO A 43 30.97 5.94 -34.01
C PRO A 43 32.29 5.17 -34.02
N ARG A 44 33.34 5.81 -34.55
CA ARG A 44 34.73 5.33 -34.50
C ARG A 44 35.28 5.37 -33.06
N GLU A 45 34.86 6.39 -32.28
CA GLU A 45 34.77 6.42 -30.81
C GLU A 45 33.42 7.10 -30.41
N PRO A 46 32.46 6.31 -29.91
CA PRO A 46 31.14 6.71 -29.39
C PRO A 46 31.14 6.72 -27.86
N GLY A 47 30.67 7.79 -27.22
CA GLY A 47 30.61 7.84 -25.76
C GLY A 47 30.18 9.20 -25.23
N ASP A 48 28.94 9.31 -24.77
CA ASP A 48 28.63 9.54 -23.35
C ASP A 48 27.10 9.49 -23.22
N TYR A 49 26.52 8.33 -23.53
CA TYR A 49 25.12 8.06 -23.27
C TYR A 49 24.99 7.28 -21.96
N ASP A 50 24.12 7.76 -21.08
CA ASP A 50 23.80 7.09 -19.81
C ASP A 50 23.30 5.64 -20.02
N PHE A 51 22.55 5.41 -21.10
CA PHE A 51 21.99 4.11 -21.45
C PHE A 51 22.16 3.78 -22.94
N ASN A 52 22.86 2.69 -23.23
CA ASN A 52 23.10 2.13 -24.56
C ASN A 52 22.07 1.05 -24.87
N LEU A 53 21.18 1.33 -25.83
CA LEU A 53 20.13 0.41 -26.25
C LEU A 53 20.70 -0.72 -27.12
N ALA A 54 20.44 -1.95 -26.70
CA ALA A 54 20.77 -3.17 -27.44
C ALA A 54 20.14 -3.22 -28.85
N PRO A 55 20.81 -3.89 -29.83
CA PRO A 55 20.19 -4.23 -31.10
C PRO A 55 18.85 -4.94 -30.89
N SER A 56 17.80 -4.44 -31.52
CA SER A 56 16.44 -4.94 -31.29
C SER A 56 15.61 -4.97 -32.55
N ILE A 57 14.56 -5.79 -32.53
CA ILE A 57 13.57 -5.88 -33.60
C ILE A 57 12.28 -5.24 -33.08
N PRO A 58 11.86 -4.07 -33.62
CA PRO A 58 10.68 -3.36 -33.12
C PRO A 58 9.40 -4.05 -33.62
N LEU A 59 8.97 -5.08 -32.91
CA LEU A 59 7.74 -5.81 -33.21
C LEU A 59 6.52 -4.96 -32.81
N GLY A 60 5.56 -4.82 -33.73
CA GLY A 60 4.29 -4.15 -33.45
C GLY A 60 3.42 -4.95 -32.49
N PHE A 61 2.51 -4.28 -31.78
CA PHE A 61 1.69 -4.90 -30.74
C PHE A 61 0.86 -6.11 -31.23
N TYR A 62 0.40 -6.08 -32.48
CA TYR A 62 -0.42 -7.12 -33.12
C TYR A 62 0.37 -8.07 -34.03
N THR A 63 1.70 -8.16 -33.86
CA THR A 63 2.55 -8.98 -34.74
C THR A 63 2.11 -10.47 -34.70
N PRO A 64 2.01 -11.15 -35.86
CA PRO A 64 1.71 -12.59 -35.93
C PRO A 64 2.77 -13.45 -35.22
N GLY A 65 2.34 -14.59 -34.66
CA GLY A 65 3.21 -15.51 -33.89
C GLY A 65 4.45 -15.96 -34.69
N GLU A 66 4.27 -16.40 -35.92
CA GLU A 66 5.38 -16.85 -36.78
C GLU A 66 6.46 -15.78 -37.03
N VAL A 67 6.08 -14.50 -37.02
CA VAL A 67 7.02 -13.38 -37.16
C VAL A 67 7.74 -13.14 -35.84
N ILE A 68 7.04 -13.27 -34.71
CA ILE A 68 7.63 -13.17 -33.37
C ILE A 68 8.64 -14.30 -33.16
N ASP A 69 8.31 -15.55 -33.52
CA ASP A 69 9.21 -16.70 -33.43
C ASP A 69 10.52 -16.47 -34.20
N LYS A 70 10.40 -16.03 -35.46
CA LYS A 70 11.56 -15.69 -36.31
C LYS A 70 12.39 -14.56 -35.69
N ALA A 71 11.74 -13.56 -35.10
CA ALA A 71 12.43 -12.46 -34.44
C ALA A 71 13.16 -12.90 -33.17
N ILE A 72 12.52 -13.72 -32.33
CA ILE A 72 13.12 -14.29 -31.11
C ILE A 72 14.36 -15.12 -31.46
N GLY A 73 14.28 -15.99 -32.47
CA GLY A 73 15.42 -16.78 -32.92
C GLY A 73 16.62 -15.91 -33.33
N ARG A 74 16.36 -14.77 -33.99
CA ARG A 74 17.40 -13.79 -34.33
C ARG A 74 17.94 -13.06 -33.10
N LEU A 75 17.08 -12.61 -32.19
CA LEU A 75 17.50 -11.90 -30.98
C LEU A 75 18.39 -12.77 -30.08
N TRP A 76 18.11 -14.06 -29.96
CA TRP A 76 18.96 -15.00 -29.22
C TRP A 76 20.36 -15.20 -29.83
N SER A 77 20.56 -14.86 -31.10
CA SER A 77 21.86 -14.93 -31.78
C SER A 77 22.71 -13.66 -31.60
N VAL A 78 22.14 -12.59 -31.04
CA VAL A 78 22.86 -11.32 -30.83
C VAL A 78 23.71 -11.39 -29.56
N ASN A 79 24.96 -10.91 -29.64
CA ASN A 79 25.76 -10.63 -28.45
C ASN A 79 25.37 -9.27 -27.88
N TYR A 80 24.90 -9.25 -26.64
CA TYR A 80 24.46 -8.04 -25.94
C TYR A 80 25.49 -7.48 -24.95
N GLU A 81 26.72 -8.00 -24.93
CA GLU A 81 27.81 -7.44 -24.14
C GLU A 81 28.06 -5.96 -24.51
N GLY A 82 28.21 -5.11 -23.48
CA GLY A 82 28.41 -3.67 -23.63
C GLY A 82 27.15 -2.82 -23.70
N PHE A 83 25.96 -3.44 -23.81
CA PHE A 83 24.67 -2.73 -23.72
C PHE A 83 24.09 -2.83 -22.31
N ASN A 84 23.50 -1.74 -21.83
CA ASN A 84 22.87 -1.67 -20.51
C ASN A 84 21.37 -1.32 -20.57
N ALA A 85 20.81 -1.13 -21.77
CA ALA A 85 19.37 -1.01 -21.99
C ALA A 85 18.85 -1.99 -23.05
N PHE A 86 17.64 -2.54 -22.84
CA PHE A 86 16.98 -3.44 -23.77
C PHE A 86 15.65 -2.89 -24.27
N TYR A 87 15.35 -3.04 -25.56
CA TYR A 87 14.03 -2.71 -26.10
C TYR A 87 13.11 -3.91 -25.92
N LEU A 88 12.11 -3.78 -25.04
CA LEU A 88 11.06 -4.79 -24.89
C LEU A 88 9.88 -4.44 -25.79
N PRO A 89 9.61 -5.20 -26.88
CA PRO A 89 8.36 -5.04 -27.61
C PRO A 89 7.21 -5.49 -26.71
N ALA A 90 6.34 -4.57 -26.27
CA ALA A 90 5.08 -4.97 -25.66
C ALA A 90 4.20 -5.63 -26.74
N LEU A 91 3.74 -6.85 -26.49
CA LEU A 91 2.99 -7.67 -27.44
C LEU A 91 1.62 -8.04 -26.86
N ARG A 92 0.62 -8.13 -27.72
CA ARG A 92 -0.69 -8.72 -27.36
C ARG A 92 -0.54 -10.20 -26.99
N ARG A 93 0.37 -10.91 -27.67
CA ARG A 93 0.69 -12.31 -27.42
C ARG A 93 1.68 -12.43 -26.26
N THR A 94 1.15 -12.27 -25.05
CA THR A 94 1.96 -12.21 -23.81
C THR A 94 2.76 -13.48 -23.53
N GLU A 95 2.38 -14.61 -24.11
CA GLU A 95 3.10 -15.88 -24.02
C GLU A 95 4.56 -15.78 -24.50
N TYR A 96 4.85 -14.86 -25.43
CA TYR A 96 6.21 -14.63 -25.94
C TYR A 96 7.06 -13.74 -25.03
N LEU A 97 6.46 -12.97 -24.10
CA LEU A 97 7.21 -12.05 -23.23
C LEU A 97 8.26 -12.78 -22.38
N GLY A 98 8.00 -14.04 -22.03
CA GLY A 98 8.94 -14.89 -21.30
C GLY A 98 10.30 -15.02 -21.99
N GLU A 99 10.34 -15.09 -23.32
CA GLU A 99 11.60 -15.18 -24.07
C GLU A 99 12.41 -13.89 -24.00
N PHE A 100 11.75 -12.73 -24.10
CA PHE A 100 12.41 -11.44 -23.92
C PHE A 100 12.90 -11.25 -22.49
N PHE A 101 12.14 -11.71 -21.49
CA PHE A 101 12.56 -11.67 -20.08
C PHE A 101 13.79 -12.53 -19.83
N LYS A 102 13.92 -13.71 -20.45
CA LYS A 102 15.14 -14.52 -20.36
C LYS A 102 16.36 -13.78 -20.90
N ILE A 103 16.22 -13.03 -21.99
CA ILE A 103 17.29 -12.18 -22.52
C ILE A 103 17.64 -11.08 -21.51
N ILE A 104 16.62 -10.40 -20.96
CA ILE A 104 16.81 -9.35 -19.96
C ILE A 104 17.57 -9.86 -18.74
N GLU A 105 17.17 -11.02 -18.22
CA GLU A 105 17.77 -11.67 -17.07
C GLU A 105 19.21 -12.12 -17.34
N ARG A 106 19.45 -12.77 -18.50
CA ARG A 106 20.76 -13.30 -18.88
C ARG A 106 21.85 -12.23 -18.96
N TYR A 107 21.51 -11.07 -19.50
CA TYR A 107 22.47 -9.97 -19.70
C TYR A 107 22.37 -8.87 -18.63
N ASN A 108 21.44 -9.01 -17.68
CA ASN A 108 21.30 -8.13 -16.52
C ASN A 108 21.27 -6.63 -16.88
N PHE A 109 20.43 -6.26 -17.85
CA PHE A 109 20.30 -4.86 -18.28
C PHE A 109 19.88 -3.96 -17.11
N ASP A 110 20.37 -2.72 -17.09
CA ASP A 110 19.99 -1.73 -16.08
C ASP A 110 18.67 -1.02 -16.41
N ALA A 111 18.28 -0.98 -17.70
CA ALA A 111 17.04 -0.36 -18.17
C ALA A 111 16.32 -1.17 -19.25
N VAL A 112 15.01 -0.97 -19.33
CA VAL A 112 14.15 -1.48 -20.41
C VAL A 112 13.39 -0.31 -21.03
N TYR A 113 13.49 -0.17 -22.34
CA TYR A 113 12.63 0.71 -23.13
C TYR A 113 11.38 -0.07 -23.55
N LEU A 114 10.22 0.33 -23.04
CA LEU A 114 8.93 -0.31 -23.31
C LEU A 114 8.39 0.13 -24.67
N GLY A 115 8.54 -0.75 -25.66
CA GLY A 115 7.98 -0.57 -26.99
C GLY A 115 6.45 -0.58 -26.99
N ASN A 116 5.85 0.03 -28.02
CA ASN A 116 4.39 0.12 -28.21
C ASN A 116 3.62 0.82 -27.06
N SER A 117 4.28 1.60 -26.21
CA SER A 117 3.68 2.28 -25.03
C SER A 117 2.39 3.05 -25.37
N LYS A 118 2.38 3.83 -26.46
CA LYS A 118 1.21 4.61 -26.92
C LYS A 118 0.01 3.76 -27.36
N ILE A 119 0.25 2.54 -27.84
CA ILE A 119 -0.83 1.58 -28.13
C ILE A 119 -1.28 0.92 -26.83
N LEU A 120 -0.32 0.57 -25.98
CA LEU A 120 -0.54 -0.20 -24.77
C LEU A 120 -1.48 0.51 -23.78
N ILE A 121 -1.42 1.84 -23.67
CA ILE A 121 -2.35 2.61 -22.83
C ILE A 121 -3.83 2.51 -23.27
N LYS A 122 -4.13 2.07 -24.49
CA LYS A 122 -5.49 1.77 -24.96
C LYS A 122 -5.93 0.34 -24.63
N GLU A 123 -4.95 -0.50 -24.29
CA GLU A 123 -5.10 -1.93 -24.00
C GLU A 123 -4.87 -2.17 -22.51
N TYR A 124 -5.76 -1.62 -21.68
CA TYR A 124 -5.57 -1.40 -20.23
C TYR A 124 -5.00 -2.61 -19.48
N ARG A 125 -5.56 -3.80 -19.72
CA ARG A 125 -5.11 -5.05 -19.09
C ARG A 125 -3.68 -5.40 -19.44
N TYR A 126 -3.31 -5.25 -20.70
CA TYR A 126 -1.94 -5.51 -21.14
C TYR A 126 -0.97 -4.48 -20.57
N PHE A 127 -1.37 -3.21 -20.48
CA PHE A 127 -0.53 -2.18 -19.84
C PHE A 127 -0.18 -2.52 -18.40
N VAL A 128 -1.18 -2.80 -17.57
CA VAL A 128 -0.95 -3.12 -16.16
C VAL A 128 -0.20 -4.44 -16.01
N ARG A 129 -0.58 -5.47 -16.77
CA ARG A 129 0.04 -6.80 -16.70
C ARG A 129 1.53 -6.76 -17.06
N ILE A 130 1.90 -6.10 -18.16
CA ILE A 130 3.30 -6.05 -18.62
C ILE A 130 4.18 -5.27 -17.63
N LEU A 131 3.68 -4.15 -17.11
CA LEU A 131 4.40 -3.39 -16.08
C LEU A 131 4.59 -4.20 -14.79
N ARG A 132 3.54 -4.92 -14.36
CA ARG A 132 3.61 -5.85 -13.23
C ARG A 132 4.68 -6.93 -13.45
N GLU A 133 4.63 -7.64 -14.57
CA GLU A 133 5.57 -8.72 -14.86
C GLU A 133 7.03 -8.22 -14.90
N LEU A 134 7.27 -7.03 -15.48
CA LEU A 134 8.59 -6.39 -15.45
C LEU A 134 9.03 -6.04 -14.02
N ARG A 135 8.16 -5.39 -13.25
CA ARG A 135 8.51 -4.87 -11.91
C ARG A 135 8.75 -6.00 -10.91
N GLU A 136 7.93 -7.05 -10.93
CA GLU A 136 8.08 -8.20 -10.02
C GLU A 136 9.29 -9.08 -10.37
N ARG A 137 9.61 -9.24 -11.67
CA ARG A 137 10.77 -10.02 -12.11
C ARG A 137 12.09 -9.27 -11.96
N PHE A 138 12.08 -7.97 -12.26
CA PHE A 138 13.29 -7.16 -12.34
C PHE A 138 13.20 -5.91 -11.45
N PRO A 139 13.33 -6.06 -10.11
CA PRO A 139 13.24 -4.93 -9.20
C PRO A 139 14.21 -3.80 -9.52
N ASN A 140 15.45 -4.07 -9.90
CA ASN A 140 16.42 -3.01 -10.13
C ASN A 140 16.38 -2.38 -11.53
N VAL A 141 15.59 -2.91 -12.47
CA VAL A 141 15.50 -2.40 -13.85
C VAL A 141 14.69 -1.12 -13.90
N MET A 142 15.25 -0.11 -14.56
CA MET A 142 14.57 1.14 -14.87
C MET A 142 13.65 0.96 -16.09
N ILE A 143 12.35 1.26 -15.95
CA ILE A 143 11.39 1.18 -17.06
C ILE A 143 11.23 2.55 -17.71
N ILE A 144 11.53 2.64 -19.00
CA ILE A 144 11.42 3.84 -19.83
C ILE A 144 10.23 3.67 -20.79
N ALA A 145 9.37 4.67 -20.94
CA ALA A 145 8.25 4.64 -21.89
C ALA A 145 8.09 5.97 -22.64
N ASP A 146 7.65 5.93 -23.90
CA ASP A 146 7.20 7.13 -24.64
C ASP A 146 5.70 7.35 -24.39
N LEU A 147 5.36 8.29 -23.52
CA LEU A 147 3.98 8.64 -23.15
C LEU A 147 3.86 10.16 -23.04
N GLU A 148 2.63 10.66 -23.22
CA GLU A 148 2.34 12.08 -23.06
C GLU A 148 2.34 12.49 -21.56
N PRO A 149 2.76 13.71 -21.20
CA PRO A 149 3.06 14.03 -19.80
C PRO A 149 1.89 13.98 -18.83
N PHE A 150 0.66 14.19 -19.32
CA PHE A 150 -0.54 14.08 -18.50
C PHE A 150 -0.77 12.64 -17.98
N PHE A 151 -0.15 11.62 -18.59
CA PHE A 151 -0.15 10.23 -18.12
C PHE A 151 0.92 9.91 -17.07
N TYR A 152 1.92 10.78 -16.86
CA TYR A 152 3.07 10.47 -16.01
C TYR A 152 2.67 10.05 -14.58
N PRO A 153 1.73 10.72 -13.88
CA PRO A 153 1.34 10.29 -12.54
C PRO A 153 0.88 8.82 -12.50
N LEU A 154 0.00 8.42 -13.42
CA LEU A 154 -0.56 7.07 -13.46
C LEU A 154 0.49 6.04 -13.91
N ALA A 155 1.28 6.36 -14.93
CA ALA A 155 2.33 5.47 -15.42
C ALA A 155 3.40 5.25 -14.34
N VAL A 156 3.82 6.30 -13.62
CA VAL A 156 4.74 6.17 -12.48
C VAL A 156 4.12 5.35 -11.37
N TYR A 157 2.87 5.59 -11.00
CA TYR A 157 2.17 4.81 -9.97
C TYR A 157 2.17 3.30 -10.26
N LEU A 158 2.09 2.92 -11.54
CA LEU A 158 2.14 1.52 -11.99
C LEU A 158 3.56 0.98 -12.17
N GLY A 159 4.59 1.81 -12.01
CA GLY A 159 5.99 1.40 -11.98
C GLY A 159 6.86 1.93 -13.12
N VAL A 160 6.41 2.85 -13.98
CA VAL A 160 7.31 3.49 -14.97
C VAL A 160 8.30 4.44 -14.26
N ASP A 161 9.57 4.41 -14.64
CA ASP A 161 10.63 5.18 -13.98
C ASP A 161 11.15 6.35 -14.83
N ALA A 162 10.96 6.34 -16.15
CA ALA A 162 11.38 7.45 -16.99
C ALA A 162 10.55 7.57 -18.27
N PHE A 163 10.59 8.76 -18.87
CA PHE A 163 9.78 9.08 -20.05
C PHE A 163 10.59 9.68 -21.17
N ASP A 164 10.44 9.11 -22.38
CA ASP A 164 11.05 9.64 -23.60
C ASP A 164 10.41 10.99 -23.97
N THR A 165 11.23 11.98 -24.27
CA THR A 165 10.81 13.34 -24.62
C THR A 165 10.76 13.61 -26.12
N ARG A 166 11.16 12.65 -26.96
CA ARG A 166 11.26 12.86 -28.41
C ARG A 166 9.91 13.15 -29.06
N SER A 167 8.85 12.48 -28.63
CA SER A 167 7.50 12.75 -29.16
C SER A 167 7.00 14.16 -28.80
N LEU A 168 7.49 14.76 -27.71
CA LEU A 168 7.16 16.13 -27.30
C LEU A 168 7.62 17.17 -28.32
N LYS A 169 8.76 16.95 -28.98
CA LYS A 169 9.25 17.83 -30.05
C LYS A 169 8.30 17.85 -31.25
N LEU A 170 7.65 16.71 -31.54
CA LEU A 170 6.66 16.62 -32.62
C LEU A 170 5.36 17.35 -32.23
N TYR A 171 4.94 17.25 -30.98
CA TYR A 171 3.79 18.02 -30.49
C TYR A 171 4.05 19.52 -30.59
N ASP A 172 5.23 19.99 -30.16
CA ASP A 172 5.58 21.40 -30.27
C ASP A 172 5.61 21.86 -31.74
N PHE A 173 6.18 21.05 -32.64
CA PHE A 173 6.18 21.33 -34.08
C PHE A 173 4.75 21.42 -34.67
N GLU A 174 3.81 20.63 -34.16
CA GLU A 174 2.41 20.66 -34.58
C GLU A 174 1.58 21.76 -33.88
N GLY A 175 2.20 22.63 -33.07
CA GLY A 175 1.50 23.68 -32.31
C GLY A 175 0.61 23.12 -31.20
N LYS A 176 0.95 21.93 -30.68
CA LYS A 176 0.21 21.24 -29.62
C LYS A 176 0.92 21.41 -28.28
N GLY A 177 0.16 21.79 -27.26
CA GLY A 177 0.60 21.85 -25.87
C GLY A 177 -0.23 20.94 -24.96
N PHE A 178 0.15 20.91 -23.69
CA PHE A 178 -0.45 20.08 -22.66
C PHE A 178 -0.89 20.90 -21.45
N THR A 179 -1.95 20.42 -20.81
CA THR A 179 -2.41 20.88 -19.49
C THR A 179 -2.79 19.68 -18.64
N GLN A 180 -3.03 19.89 -17.34
CA GLN A 180 -3.56 18.85 -16.47
C GLN A 180 -4.96 18.35 -16.90
N PHE A 181 -5.74 19.21 -17.56
CA PHE A 181 -7.16 18.95 -17.86
C PHE A 181 -7.39 18.44 -19.28
N SER A 182 -6.54 18.84 -20.22
CA SER A 182 -6.67 18.49 -21.64
C SER A 182 -5.38 17.86 -22.16
N PRO A 183 -5.48 16.70 -22.85
CA PRO A 183 -4.34 16.05 -23.47
C PRO A 183 -3.78 16.84 -24.66
N PHE A 184 -4.57 17.76 -25.25
CA PHE A 184 -4.13 18.60 -26.36
C PHE A 184 -4.78 19.98 -26.25
N ILE A 185 -3.94 21.01 -26.29
CA ILE A 185 -4.37 22.39 -26.57
C ILE A 185 -3.63 22.87 -27.81
N TRP A 186 -4.30 23.62 -28.67
CA TRP A 186 -3.68 24.27 -29.81
C TRP A 186 -3.17 25.60 -29.29
N SER A 187 -1.88 25.84 -29.43
CA SER A 187 -1.22 27.01 -28.87
C SER A 187 -0.14 27.52 -29.82
N ASP A 188 -0.10 28.84 -29.98
CA ASP A 188 1.00 29.52 -30.67
C ASP A 188 2.31 29.46 -29.86
N GLU A 189 2.24 29.09 -28.58
CA GLU A 189 3.36 28.86 -27.66
C GLU A 189 3.27 27.44 -27.05
N PRO A 190 3.60 26.40 -27.84
CA PRO A 190 3.53 25.03 -27.34
C PRO A 190 4.52 24.82 -26.19
N ASN A 191 4.11 24.02 -25.20
CA ASN A 191 4.75 23.95 -23.90
C ASN A 191 5.19 22.52 -23.51
N SER A 192 5.33 21.61 -24.47
CA SER A 192 5.31 20.17 -24.19
C SER A 192 6.43 19.72 -23.27
N LEU A 193 7.66 20.16 -23.52
CA LEU A 193 8.81 19.81 -22.69
C LEU A 193 8.74 20.45 -21.29
N ASP A 194 8.27 21.69 -21.20
CA ASP A 194 8.17 22.40 -19.92
C ASP A 194 7.05 21.84 -19.05
N PHE A 195 5.92 21.46 -19.66
CA PHE A 195 4.87 20.72 -18.96
C PHE A 195 5.39 19.37 -18.47
N ALA A 196 6.13 18.62 -19.30
CA ALA A 196 6.76 17.36 -18.89
C ALA A 196 7.69 17.53 -17.68
N ARG A 197 8.54 18.57 -17.67
CA ARG A 197 9.42 18.88 -16.54
C ARG A 197 8.62 19.19 -15.26
N LYS A 198 7.58 20.01 -15.36
CA LYS A 198 6.70 20.34 -14.24
C LYS A 198 6.00 19.09 -13.69
N SER A 199 5.42 18.27 -14.57
CA SER A 199 4.77 17.01 -14.17
C SER A 199 5.71 16.07 -13.44
N ILE A 200 6.96 15.89 -13.90
CA ILE A 200 7.95 15.06 -13.18
C ILE A 200 8.27 15.61 -11.79
N LEU A 201 8.41 16.93 -11.65
CA LEU A 201 8.65 17.56 -10.35
C LEU A 201 7.46 17.37 -9.40
N GLU A 202 6.23 17.49 -9.89
CA GLU A 202 5.00 17.22 -9.11
C GLU A 202 4.94 15.77 -8.67
N VAL A 203 5.20 14.83 -9.57
CA VAL A 203 5.21 13.39 -9.26
C VAL A 203 6.28 13.05 -8.21
N ARG A 204 7.49 13.61 -8.31
CA ARG A 204 8.54 13.42 -7.30
C ARG A 204 8.13 13.94 -5.92
N LYS A 205 7.56 15.15 -5.85
CA LYS A 205 7.03 15.70 -4.59
C LYS A 205 5.90 14.84 -4.02
N ALA A 206 5.04 14.30 -4.88
CA ALA A 206 3.97 13.40 -4.47
C ALA A 206 4.54 12.09 -3.88
N LEU A 207 5.52 11.47 -4.53
CA LEU A 207 6.24 10.29 -3.99
C LEU A 207 6.92 10.58 -2.64
N GLU A 208 7.60 11.72 -2.51
CA GLU A 208 8.28 12.12 -1.26
C GLU A 208 7.29 12.31 -0.10
N SER A 209 6.09 12.81 -0.39
CA SER A 209 5.03 13.06 0.58
C SER A 209 4.03 11.90 0.76
N GLY A 210 4.13 10.82 -0.02
CA GLY A 210 3.20 9.70 0.02
C GLY A 210 1.80 10.07 -0.51
N LYS A 211 1.75 10.85 -1.59
CA LYS A 211 0.52 11.40 -2.21
C LYS A 211 0.45 11.19 -3.73
N LEU A 212 1.30 10.34 -4.32
CA LEU A 212 1.22 9.95 -5.72
C LEU A 212 -0.16 9.41 -6.10
N ARG A 213 -0.76 8.53 -5.31
CA ARG A 213 -2.10 8.00 -5.63
C ARG A 213 -3.17 9.11 -5.62
N TYR A 214 -3.02 10.13 -4.77
CA TYR A 214 -3.87 11.32 -4.81
C TYR A 214 -3.64 12.15 -6.08
N LEU A 215 -2.37 12.33 -6.48
CA LEU A 215 -2.04 13.01 -7.74
C LEU A 215 -2.62 12.28 -8.95
N VAL A 216 -2.59 10.95 -8.98
CA VAL A 216 -3.22 10.13 -10.04
C VAL A 216 -4.71 10.43 -10.17
N GLU A 217 -5.44 10.48 -9.05
CA GLU A 217 -6.88 10.73 -9.04
C GLU A 217 -7.24 12.18 -9.41
N ASN A 218 -6.36 13.13 -9.13
CA ASN A 218 -6.47 14.51 -9.62
C ASN A 218 -6.16 14.66 -11.13
N TYR A 219 -5.60 13.61 -11.74
CA TYR A 219 -5.20 13.55 -13.15
C TYR A 219 -6.03 12.47 -13.88
N PHE A 220 -7.33 12.73 -14.07
CA PHE A 220 -8.21 11.94 -14.94
C PHE A 220 -8.70 12.71 -16.18
N PRO A 221 -7.80 13.22 -17.05
CA PRO A 221 -8.22 13.97 -18.22
C PRO A 221 -8.84 13.09 -19.32
N THR A 222 -8.65 11.77 -19.27
CA THR A 222 -9.11 10.86 -20.33
C THR A 222 -9.68 9.54 -19.79
N GLN A 223 -10.54 8.90 -20.59
CA GLN A 223 -11.09 7.57 -20.33
C GLN A 223 -10.02 6.49 -20.09
N TYR A 224 -8.83 6.66 -20.67
CA TYR A 224 -7.71 5.73 -20.50
C TYR A 224 -7.20 5.71 -19.05
N HIS A 225 -7.18 6.84 -18.35
CA HIS A 225 -6.74 6.89 -16.95
C HIS A 225 -7.69 6.10 -16.05
N ALA A 226 -8.98 6.39 -16.18
CA ALA A 226 -10.02 5.71 -15.41
C ALA A 226 -10.06 4.20 -15.74
N GLY A 227 -9.90 3.83 -17.01
CA GLY A 227 -9.86 2.44 -17.46
C GLY A 227 -8.66 1.67 -16.89
N ILE A 228 -7.45 2.19 -17.07
CA ILE A 228 -6.21 1.58 -16.55
C ILE A 228 -6.26 1.45 -15.04
N LEU A 229 -6.63 2.52 -14.32
CA LEU A 229 -6.67 2.48 -12.86
C LEU A 229 -7.70 1.48 -12.34
N ARG A 230 -8.89 1.42 -12.96
CA ARG A 230 -9.92 0.45 -12.60
C ARG A 230 -9.41 -0.98 -12.77
N ILE A 231 -8.72 -1.28 -13.87
CA ILE A 231 -8.12 -2.60 -14.09
C ILE A 231 -7.03 -2.88 -13.06
N ALA A 232 -6.16 -1.92 -12.77
CA ALA A 232 -5.12 -2.08 -11.75
C ALA A 232 -5.71 -2.37 -10.36
N ASP A 233 -6.76 -1.63 -9.99
CA ASP A 233 -7.42 -1.78 -8.69
C ASP A 233 -8.20 -3.09 -8.57
N LEU A 234 -8.90 -3.53 -9.61
CA LEU A 234 -9.79 -4.70 -9.56
C LEU A 234 -9.05 -6.01 -9.84
N GLU A 235 -8.20 -6.05 -10.88
CA GLU A 235 -7.57 -7.27 -11.39
C GLU A 235 -6.13 -7.46 -10.86
N HIS A 236 -5.48 -6.39 -10.39
CA HIS A 236 -4.07 -6.39 -9.94
C HIS A 236 -3.88 -5.74 -8.56
N ALA A 237 -4.88 -5.89 -7.70
CA ALA A 237 -4.89 -5.32 -6.36
C ALA A 237 -3.70 -5.75 -5.50
N ASP A 238 -3.30 -7.01 -5.63
CA ASP A 238 -2.19 -7.63 -4.92
C ASP A 238 -0.85 -7.01 -5.32
N TYR A 239 -0.67 -6.70 -6.62
CA TYR A 239 0.47 -5.97 -7.12
C TYR A 239 0.55 -4.57 -6.51
N LEU A 240 -0.56 -3.83 -6.48
CA LEU A 240 -0.57 -2.49 -5.88
C LEU A 240 -0.33 -2.52 -4.36
N GLU A 241 -0.93 -3.47 -3.65
CA GLU A 241 -0.83 -3.62 -2.19
C GLU A 241 0.59 -3.99 -1.76
N LYS A 242 1.25 -4.90 -2.47
CA LYS A 242 2.61 -5.38 -2.16
C LYS A 242 3.62 -4.25 -2.01
N TYR A 243 3.53 -3.23 -2.85
CA TYR A 243 4.48 -2.12 -2.87
C TYR A 243 3.94 -0.85 -2.19
N THR A 244 2.67 -0.79 -1.80
CA THR A 244 2.13 0.37 -1.05
C THR A 244 2.71 0.39 0.37
N PRO A 245 3.35 1.48 0.84
CA PRO A 245 3.87 1.54 2.20
C PRO A 245 2.79 1.41 3.28
N ILE A 246 3.19 1.06 4.51
CA ILE A 246 2.30 1.17 5.66
C ILE A 246 1.90 2.62 5.91
N GLN A 247 0.60 2.82 6.09
CA GLN A 247 -0.01 4.11 6.34
C GLN A 247 0.53 4.75 7.62
N LYS A 248 1.03 5.98 7.49
CA LYS A 248 1.48 6.81 8.62
C LYS A 248 0.71 8.11 8.72
N GLU A 249 0.40 8.68 7.55
CA GLU A 249 -0.32 9.93 7.38
C GLU A 249 -1.78 9.68 7.02
N THR A 250 -2.55 10.76 7.00
CA THR A 250 -3.95 10.71 6.59
C THR A 250 -4.07 10.38 5.10
N VAL A 251 -4.87 9.36 4.78
CA VAL A 251 -5.23 8.99 3.40
C VAL A 251 -6.51 9.73 3.02
N TYR A 252 -6.45 10.48 1.92
CA TYR A 252 -7.60 11.23 1.41
C TYR A 252 -8.34 10.42 0.34
N PHE A 253 -9.64 10.24 0.54
CA PHE A 253 -10.56 9.57 -0.37
C PHE A 253 -11.38 10.65 -1.09
N VAL A 254 -11.07 10.88 -2.36
CA VAL A 254 -11.56 12.04 -3.14
C VAL A 254 -12.35 11.65 -4.39
N SER A 255 -12.44 10.36 -4.69
CA SER A 255 -13.21 9.83 -5.82
C SER A 255 -13.76 8.44 -5.52
N ASP A 256 -14.70 7.96 -6.33
CA ASP A 256 -15.19 6.58 -6.27
C ASP A 256 -14.10 5.54 -6.58
N ALA A 257 -12.96 5.95 -7.18
CA ALA A 257 -11.81 5.06 -7.31
C ALA A 257 -11.07 4.88 -5.99
N SER A 258 -11.20 5.81 -5.04
CA SER A 258 -10.46 5.78 -3.79
C SER A 258 -10.87 4.59 -2.92
N ILE A 259 -12.11 4.09 -2.99
CA ILE A 259 -12.58 2.96 -2.15
C ILE A 259 -11.82 1.66 -2.44
N ARG A 260 -11.23 1.53 -3.63
CA ARG A 260 -10.44 0.35 -4.04
C ARG A 260 -8.95 0.46 -3.73
N ARG A 261 -8.53 1.54 -3.06
CA ARG A 261 -7.13 1.78 -2.72
C ARG A 261 -6.51 0.63 -1.93
N PRO A 262 -5.21 0.35 -2.12
CA PRO A 262 -4.54 -0.73 -1.42
C PRO A 262 -4.61 -0.64 0.11
N GLU A 263 -4.64 0.57 0.67
CA GLU A 263 -4.78 0.80 2.11
C GLU A 263 -6.12 0.26 2.66
N VAL A 264 -7.21 0.41 1.89
CA VAL A 264 -8.53 -0.12 2.28
C VAL A 264 -8.51 -1.64 2.25
N LYS A 265 -7.97 -2.22 1.18
CA LYS A 265 -7.85 -3.69 1.05
C LYS A 265 -7.02 -4.30 2.16
N ARG A 266 -5.88 -3.67 2.47
CA ARG A 266 -5.02 -4.06 3.59
C ARG A 266 -5.75 -3.94 4.92
N TRP A 267 -6.49 -2.86 5.15
CA TRP A 267 -7.26 -2.69 6.38
C TRP A 267 -8.27 -3.83 6.55
N HIS A 268 -9.07 -4.09 5.52
CA HIS A 268 -10.08 -5.16 5.53
C HIS A 268 -9.45 -6.54 5.77
N SER A 269 -8.35 -6.87 5.08
CA SER A 269 -7.59 -8.11 5.31
C SER A 269 -7.07 -8.20 6.75
N ARG A 270 -6.48 -7.13 7.28
CA ARG A 270 -5.97 -7.12 8.67
C ARG A 270 -7.09 -7.26 9.70
N VAL A 271 -8.25 -6.62 9.53
CA VAL A 271 -9.41 -6.85 10.40
C VAL A 271 -9.88 -8.30 10.30
N ALA A 272 -9.98 -8.86 9.09
CA ALA A 272 -10.42 -10.24 8.90
C ALA A 272 -9.43 -11.26 9.48
N GLU A 273 -8.13 -11.05 9.35
CA GLU A 273 -7.11 -12.07 9.67
C GLU A 273 -6.44 -11.85 11.04
N ARG A 274 -6.25 -10.61 11.48
CA ARG A 274 -5.41 -10.27 12.65
C ARG A 274 -6.19 -9.81 13.86
N PHE A 275 -7.39 -9.27 13.66
CA PHE A 275 -8.21 -8.85 14.79
C PHE A 275 -8.77 -10.08 15.51
N VAL A 276 -8.51 -10.17 16.81
CA VAL A 276 -9.11 -11.16 17.71
C VAL A 276 -9.86 -10.39 18.78
N PRO A 277 -11.17 -10.63 18.99
CA PRO A 277 -11.92 -10.00 20.07
C PRO A 277 -11.27 -10.16 21.44
N PRO A 278 -11.37 -9.17 22.34
CA PRO A 278 -10.97 -9.34 23.73
C PRO A 278 -11.84 -10.41 24.40
N GLU A 279 -11.22 -11.31 25.16
CA GLU A 279 -11.86 -12.52 25.68
C GLU A 279 -12.95 -12.23 26.71
N ASN A 280 -12.80 -11.16 27.48
CA ASN A 280 -13.76 -10.75 28.50
C ASN A 280 -15.00 -10.00 27.94
N THR A 281 -15.24 -10.08 26.64
CA THR A 281 -16.36 -9.40 26.00
C THR A 281 -17.66 -10.16 26.25
N GLU A 282 -18.59 -9.50 26.94
CA GLU A 282 -19.95 -10.01 27.20
C GLU A 282 -21.03 -9.23 26.42
N LEU A 283 -20.67 -8.11 25.76
CA LEU A 283 -21.59 -7.34 24.92
C LEU A 283 -20.82 -6.59 23.83
N VAL A 284 -21.35 -6.58 22.60
CA VAL A 284 -20.78 -5.82 21.47
C VAL A 284 -21.66 -4.61 21.15
N LEU A 285 -21.04 -3.43 21.01
CA LEU A 285 -21.68 -2.20 20.55
C LEU A 285 -21.19 -1.80 19.17
N LEU A 286 -22.14 -1.58 18.26
CA LEU A 286 -21.89 -0.97 16.96
C LEU A 286 -22.23 0.53 17.01
N PHE A 287 -21.26 1.37 16.68
CA PHE A 287 -21.42 2.82 16.58
C PHE A 287 -21.07 3.34 15.18
N PRO A 288 -21.68 4.46 14.72
CA PRO A 288 -21.23 5.12 13.51
C PRO A 288 -19.87 5.80 13.77
N CYS A 289 -19.16 6.12 12.70
CA CYS A 289 -17.92 6.88 12.80
C CYS A 289 -18.17 8.37 13.15
N SER A 290 -17.07 9.09 13.39
CA SER A 290 -17.10 10.55 13.52
C SER A 290 -15.99 11.21 12.72
N ALA A 291 -16.20 12.46 12.29
CA ALA A 291 -15.20 13.22 11.54
C ALA A 291 -13.86 13.31 12.28
N LYS A 292 -13.88 13.61 13.59
CA LYS A 292 -12.68 13.64 14.42
C LYS A 292 -12.22 12.23 14.76
N LYS A 293 -10.93 11.97 14.50
CA LYS A 293 -10.23 10.72 14.83
C LYS A 293 -9.02 11.02 15.73
N PRO A 294 -8.68 10.15 16.71
CA PRO A 294 -9.40 8.93 17.09
C PRO A 294 -10.83 9.22 17.55
N TYR A 295 -11.74 8.31 17.25
CA TYR A 295 -13.18 8.54 17.44
C TYR A 295 -13.53 8.82 18.90
N SER A 296 -12.83 8.19 19.86
CA SER A 296 -13.04 8.38 21.29
C SER A 296 -12.80 9.81 21.80
N PHE A 297 -12.19 10.67 20.98
CA PHE A 297 -11.96 12.10 21.28
C PHE A 297 -13.00 13.01 20.61
N SER A 298 -13.96 12.45 19.90
CA SER A 298 -15.07 13.20 19.30
C SER A 298 -16.19 13.42 20.32
N ARG A 299 -16.99 14.45 20.06
CA ARG A 299 -18.15 14.78 20.89
C ARG A 299 -19.15 13.62 20.93
N SER A 300 -19.45 13.02 19.78
CA SER A 300 -20.43 11.93 19.67
C SER A 300 -20.03 10.71 20.51
N HIS A 301 -18.80 10.21 20.37
CA HIS A 301 -18.35 9.07 21.16
C HIS A 301 -18.17 9.38 22.65
N THR A 302 -17.88 10.64 23.00
CA THR A 302 -17.89 11.06 24.41
C THR A 302 -19.30 10.94 25.00
N LEU A 303 -20.34 11.29 24.24
CA LEU A 303 -21.74 11.15 24.63
C LEU A 303 -22.16 9.68 24.70
N TYR A 304 -21.83 8.87 23.69
CA TYR A 304 -22.12 7.42 23.72
C TYR A 304 -21.48 6.76 24.94
N ARG A 305 -20.18 7.02 25.19
CA ARG A 305 -19.48 6.48 26.36
C ARG A 305 -20.12 6.91 27.67
N LYS A 306 -20.63 8.13 27.76
CA LYS A 306 -21.37 8.61 28.94
C LYS A 306 -22.65 7.81 29.14
N ALA A 307 -23.44 7.59 28.08
CA ALA A 307 -24.66 6.78 28.12
C ALA A 307 -24.38 5.32 28.51
N VAL A 308 -23.36 4.69 27.90
CA VAL A 308 -22.93 3.32 28.23
C VAL A 308 -22.49 3.22 29.69
N LYS A 309 -21.70 4.18 30.19
CA LYS A 309 -21.26 4.22 31.59
C LYS A 309 -22.43 4.44 32.55
N GLU A 310 -23.41 5.26 32.18
CA GLU A 310 -24.62 5.49 32.97
C GLU A 310 -25.46 4.22 33.08
N ALA A 311 -25.57 3.43 32.01
CA ALA A 311 -26.33 2.19 32.01
C ALA A 311 -25.62 1.05 32.76
N LEU A 312 -24.32 0.85 32.51
CA LEU A 312 -23.60 -0.37 32.89
C LEU A 312 -22.56 -0.18 34.01
N GLY A 313 -22.28 1.05 34.42
CA GLY A 313 -21.30 1.32 35.48
C GLY A 313 -19.91 0.74 35.18
N SER A 314 -19.44 -0.21 35.99
CA SER A 314 -18.17 -0.92 35.78
C SER A 314 -18.22 -1.91 34.61
N GLY A 315 -19.40 -2.44 34.26
CA GLY A 315 -19.62 -3.38 33.16
C GLY A 315 -19.12 -2.90 31.79
N ILE A 316 -18.88 -1.59 31.62
CA ILE A 316 -18.27 -1.03 30.41
C ILE A 316 -16.92 -1.70 30.02
N PHE A 317 -16.18 -2.28 30.98
CA PHE A 317 -14.94 -3.02 30.67
C PHE A 317 -15.16 -4.41 30.07
N LYS A 318 -16.40 -4.88 30.01
CA LYS A 318 -16.82 -6.11 29.31
C LYS A 318 -17.57 -5.81 28.01
N VAL A 319 -17.70 -4.54 27.67
CA VAL A 319 -18.29 -4.09 26.41
C VAL A 319 -17.18 -3.87 25.39
N HIS A 320 -17.33 -4.46 24.19
CA HIS A 320 -16.44 -4.18 23.08
C HIS A 320 -17.15 -3.31 22.03
N GLU A 321 -16.45 -2.27 21.57
CA GLU A 321 -16.99 -1.30 20.63
C GLU A 321 -16.38 -1.53 19.23
N LEU A 322 -17.23 -1.71 18.23
CA LEU A 322 -16.89 -1.72 16.82
C LEU A 322 -17.48 -0.48 16.15
N ILE A 323 -16.63 0.28 15.45
CA ILE A 323 -17.03 1.52 14.78
C ILE A 323 -17.18 1.22 13.30
N LEU A 324 -18.36 1.46 12.75
CA LEU A 324 -18.64 1.28 11.32
C LEU A 324 -18.26 2.54 10.55
N THR A 325 -17.62 2.37 9.40
CA THR A 325 -17.21 3.50 8.56
C THR A 325 -16.98 3.14 7.10
N SER A 326 -17.05 4.11 6.20
CA SER A 326 -16.52 4.01 4.84
C SER A 326 -15.19 4.76 4.76
N PRO A 327 -14.17 4.24 4.05
CA PRO A 327 -14.16 2.96 3.30
C PRO A 327 -13.62 1.78 4.12
N PHE A 328 -13.14 2.00 5.35
CA PHE A 328 -12.49 0.97 6.16
C PHE A 328 -13.42 -0.13 6.69
N GLY A 329 -14.75 0.04 6.57
CA GLY A 329 -15.76 -0.94 6.95
C GLY A 329 -15.95 -1.00 8.46
N VAL A 330 -15.00 -1.63 9.16
CA VAL A 330 -15.05 -1.88 10.60
C VAL A 330 -13.74 -1.45 11.24
N VAL A 331 -13.85 -0.68 12.32
CA VAL A 331 -12.71 -0.25 13.14
C VAL A 331 -12.94 -0.73 14.57
N PRO A 332 -12.24 -1.78 15.03
CA PRO A 332 -12.18 -2.10 16.45
C PRO A 332 -11.67 -0.89 17.24
N ARG A 333 -12.24 -0.63 18.43
CA ARG A 333 -11.87 0.52 19.26
C ARG A 333 -10.36 0.63 19.50
N GLU A 334 -9.67 -0.48 19.65
CA GLU A 334 -8.23 -0.55 19.89
C GLU A 334 -7.41 -0.02 18.70
N TRP A 335 -7.98 -0.02 17.49
CA TRP A 335 -7.34 0.39 16.25
C TRP A 335 -7.72 1.81 15.81
N GLU A 336 -8.48 2.56 16.59
CA GLU A 336 -8.98 3.88 16.19
C GLU A 336 -7.88 4.90 15.85
N TRP A 337 -6.70 4.78 16.47
CA TRP A 337 -5.54 5.62 16.19
C TRP A 337 -4.86 5.29 14.85
N LEU A 338 -5.07 4.08 14.35
CA LEU A 338 -4.53 3.58 13.07
C LEU A 338 -5.44 3.97 11.90
N ALA A 339 -6.73 4.24 12.16
CA ALA A 339 -7.73 4.62 11.17
C ALA A 339 -7.55 6.07 10.67
N LYS A 340 -6.42 6.35 9.99
CA LYS A 340 -6.02 7.71 9.57
C LYS A 340 -6.54 8.08 8.19
N TYR A 341 -7.83 8.34 8.03
CA TYR A 341 -8.37 8.73 6.73
C TYR A 341 -9.26 9.97 6.79
N ASP A 342 -9.44 10.58 5.64
CA ASP A 342 -10.40 11.66 5.39
C ASP A 342 -11.18 11.37 4.10
N ILE A 343 -12.49 11.60 4.15
CA ILE A 343 -13.43 11.26 3.07
C ILE A 343 -14.56 12.28 3.08
N VAL A 344 -15.15 12.52 1.90
CA VAL A 344 -16.38 13.31 1.80
C VAL A 344 -17.52 12.55 2.49
N VAL A 345 -18.16 13.20 3.46
CA VAL A 345 -19.31 12.63 4.19
C VAL A 345 -20.59 13.22 3.59
N THR A 346 -21.19 12.51 2.64
CA THR A 346 -22.45 12.93 1.99
C THR A 346 -23.68 12.22 2.54
N GLY A 347 -23.51 11.17 3.33
CA GLY A 347 -24.60 10.28 3.78
C GLY A 347 -25.06 9.28 2.70
N HIS A 348 -24.65 9.45 1.44
CA HIS A 348 -24.99 8.55 0.34
C HIS A 348 -23.86 7.57 0.09
N TRP A 349 -24.10 6.30 0.39
CA TRP A 349 -23.11 5.23 0.25
C TRP A 349 -23.51 4.32 -0.89
N SER A 350 -22.55 4.03 -1.77
CA SER A 350 -22.77 3.11 -2.88
C SER A 350 -22.84 1.65 -2.41
N GLU A 351 -23.42 0.76 -3.23
CA GLU A 351 -23.37 -0.69 -2.96
C GLU A 351 -21.92 -1.21 -2.86
N GLU A 352 -21.00 -0.59 -3.60
CA GLU A 352 -19.57 -0.91 -3.56
C GLU A 352 -18.91 -0.54 -2.21
N GLU A 353 -19.55 0.31 -1.40
CA GLU A 353 -19.12 0.63 -0.03
C GLU A 353 -19.85 -0.22 1.01
N ILE A 354 -21.17 -0.35 0.88
CA ILE A 354 -22.02 -1.06 1.85
C ILE A 354 -21.67 -2.53 1.91
N LYS A 355 -21.60 -3.21 0.74
CA LYS A 355 -21.44 -4.67 0.69
C LYS A 355 -20.10 -5.14 1.27
N PRO A 356 -18.94 -4.56 0.92
CA PRO A 356 -17.68 -4.95 1.54
C PRO A 356 -17.63 -4.65 3.04
N ALA A 357 -18.19 -3.52 3.49
CA ALA A 357 -18.28 -3.19 4.90
C ALA A 357 -19.13 -4.21 5.69
N ALA A 358 -20.29 -4.60 5.14
CA ALA A 358 -21.16 -5.61 5.74
C ALA A 358 -20.51 -7.00 5.79
N GLN A 359 -19.83 -7.40 4.72
CA GLN A 359 -19.07 -8.66 4.69
C GLN A 359 -17.91 -8.66 5.69
N LEU A 360 -17.24 -7.52 5.87
CA LEU A 360 -16.19 -7.39 6.88
C LEU A 360 -16.77 -7.44 8.30
N LEU A 361 -17.90 -6.78 8.54
CA LEU A 361 -18.61 -6.82 9.81
C LEU A 361 -19.10 -8.24 10.14
N ALA A 362 -19.72 -8.94 9.20
CA ALA A 362 -20.15 -10.33 9.37
C ALA A 362 -18.99 -11.22 9.83
N ARG A 363 -17.86 -11.20 9.09
CA ARG A 363 -16.64 -11.94 9.46
C ARG A 363 -16.02 -11.51 10.79
N THR A 364 -16.25 -10.26 11.21
CA THR A 364 -15.79 -9.77 12.50
C THR A 364 -16.70 -10.28 13.63
N LEU A 365 -18.02 -10.26 13.43
CA LEU A 365 -19.01 -10.74 14.41
C LEU A 365 -18.95 -12.26 14.62
N GLU A 366 -18.58 -13.02 13.60
CA GLU A 366 -18.33 -14.48 13.69
C GLU A 366 -17.21 -14.86 14.66
N LYS A 367 -16.32 -13.92 15.01
CA LYS A 367 -15.22 -14.14 15.95
C LYS A 367 -15.65 -14.08 17.41
N TYR A 368 -16.84 -13.58 17.70
CA TYR A 368 -17.39 -13.53 19.05
C TYR A 368 -18.18 -14.80 19.34
N PRO A 369 -18.26 -15.24 20.61
CA PRO A 369 -19.17 -16.30 21.02
C PRO A 369 -20.62 -16.00 20.58
N LYS A 370 -21.36 -17.05 20.21
CA LYS A 370 -22.72 -16.92 19.63
C LYS A 370 -23.76 -16.36 20.59
N ASP A 371 -23.51 -16.47 21.88
CA ASP A 371 -24.36 -16.00 22.97
C ASP A 371 -24.10 -14.54 23.35
N VAL A 372 -22.99 -13.94 22.90
CA VAL A 372 -22.70 -12.52 23.16
C VAL A 372 -23.72 -11.65 22.40
N PRO A 373 -24.52 -10.81 23.08
CA PRO A 373 -25.47 -9.90 22.43
C PRO A 373 -24.75 -8.80 21.64
N ILE A 374 -25.38 -8.37 20.53
CA ILE A 374 -24.90 -7.29 19.68
C ILE A 374 -25.96 -6.19 19.64
N ILE A 375 -25.60 -4.99 20.10
CA ILE A 375 -26.47 -3.82 20.08
C ILE A 375 -25.92 -2.80 19.09
N ALA A 376 -26.78 -2.33 18.19
CA ALA A 376 -26.46 -1.33 17.18
C ALA A 376 -27.12 0.01 17.51
N HIS A 377 -26.29 1.03 17.70
CA HIS A 377 -26.72 2.42 17.87
C HIS A 377 -26.30 3.23 16.64
N LEU A 378 -27.06 3.08 15.56
CA LEU A 378 -26.71 3.49 14.20
C LEU A 378 -27.88 4.25 13.55
N ASP A 379 -27.57 5.10 12.58
CA ASP A 379 -28.51 5.77 11.68
C ASP A 379 -28.16 5.50 10.20
N GLU A 380 -29.12 5.79 9.31
CA GLU A 380 -28.90 5.86 7.85
C GLU A 380 -28.21 4.60 7.26
N ALA A 381 -27.19 4.79 6.40
CA ALA A 381 -26.45 3.73 5.70
C ALA A 381 -25.77 2.72 6.65
N TYR A 382 -25.46 3.12 7.88
CA TYR A 382 -24.87 2.21 8.86
C TYR A 382 -25.85 1.10 9.29
N VAL A 383 -27.15 1.41 9.32
CA VAL A 383 -28.19 0.43 9.63
C VAL A 383 -28.26 -0.64 8.55
N GLU A 384 -28.12 -0.25 7.27
CA GLU A 384 -28.12 -1.18 6.14
C GLU A 384 -26.93 -2.15 6.23
N ILE A 385 -25.74 -1.63 6.55
CA ILE A 385 -24.53 -2.45 6.76
C ILE A 385 -24.74 -3.46 7.88
N ALA A 386 -25.25 -3.02 9.03
CA ALA A 386 -25.46 -3.88 10.18
C ALA A 386 -26.52 -4.95 9.89
N LYS A 387 -27.65 -4.60 9.25
CA LYS A 387 -28.68 -5.57 8.86
C LYS A 387 -28.13 -6.64 7.93
N LEU A 388 -27.47 -6.23 6.85
CA LEU A 388 -26.85 -7.17 5.90
C LEU A 388 -25.79 -8.04 6.58
N ALA A 389 -24.98 -7.48 7.48
CA ALA A 389 -24.01 -8.25 8.23
C ALA A 389 -24.65 -9.28 9.18
N GLY A 390 -25.76 -8.93 9.83
CA GLY A 390 -26.55 -9.84 10.67
C GLY A 390 -27.11 -11.00 9.86
N GLU A 391 -27.68 -10.72 8.68
CA GLU A 391 -28.15 -11.75 7.74
C GLU A 391 -27.01 -12.68 7.28
N LEU A 392 -25.86 -12.11 6.88
CA LEU A 392 -24.72 -12.89 6.38
C LEU A 392 -24.06 -13.76 7.47
N SER A 393 -23.97 -13.27 8.70
CA SER A 393 -23.35 -14.00 9.83
C SER A 393 -24.33 -14.89 10.59
N GLY A 394 -25.64 -14.77 10.34
CA GLY A 394 -26.69 -15.42 11.13
C GLY A 394 -26.75 -14.93 12.58
N ARG A 395 -26.29 -13.70 12.84
CA ARG A 395 -26.26 -13.08 14.16
C ARG A 395 -27.40 -12.08 14.30
N GLU A 396 -28.18 -12.21 15.37
CA GLU A 396 -29.21 -11.23 15.70
C GLU A 396 -28.56 -9.93 16.21
N ILE A 397 -29.00 -8.80 15.67
CA ILE A 397 -28.51 -7.47 16.04
C ILE A 397 -29.71 -6.65 16.52
N THR A 398 -29.67 -6.23 17.79
CA THR A 398 -30.71 -5.39 18.38
C THR A 398 -30.41 -3.93 18.09
N PHE A 399 -31.33 -3.22 17.45
CA PHE A 399 -31.17 -1.80 17.13
C PHE A 399 -31.81 -0.93 18.20
N THR A 400 -31.06 0.03 18.74
CA THR A 400 -31.64 1.07 19.60
C THR A 400 -32.45 2.06 18.76
N ARG A 401 -33.48 2.68 19.33
CA ARG A 401 -34.24 3.72 18.64
C ARG A 401 -33.39 4.98 18.49
N VAL A 402 -33.23 5.45 17.26
CA VAL A 402 -32.50 6.68 16.93
C VAL A 402 -33.45 7.69 16.30
N GLU A 403 -33.51 8.89 16.86
CA GLU A 403 -34.33 10.00 16.40
C GLU A 403 -33.51 11.29 16.35
N ASN A 404 -33.63 12.05 15.26
CA ASN A 404 -32.90 13.31 15.08
C ASN A 404 -31.36 13.15 15.27
N GLY A 405 -30.83 12.02 14.81
CA GLY A 405 -29.42 11.65 14.90
C GLY A 405 -29.07 10.89 16.18
N THR A 406 -27.99 10.12 16.11
CA THR A 406 -27.51 9.26 17.21
C THR A 406 -27.13 10.01 18.49
N THR A 407 -26.80 11.30 18.43
CA THR A 407 -26.42 12.08 19.63
C THR A 407 -27.56 12.90 20.25
N SER A 408 -28.80 12.76 19.76
CA SER A 408 -29.95 13.45 20.36
C SER A 408 -30.23 12.93 21.77
N ARG A 409 -31.00 13.70 22.55
CA ARG A 409 -31.33 13.32 23.94
C ARG A 409 -32.17 12.04 23.96
N GLU A 410 -33.09 11.91 23.02
CA GLU A 410 -33.99 10.79 22.83
C GLU A 410 -33.21 9.52 22.43
N SER A 411 -32.31 9.63 21.45
CA SER A 411 -31.44 8.52 21.00
C SER A 411 -30.52 8.02 22.11
N LEU A 412 -29.87 8.93 22.85
CA LEU A 412 -28.98 8.55 23.96
C LEU A 412 -29.75 7.94 25.12
N ARG A 413 -30.98 8.41 25.39
CA ARG A 413 -31.87 7.80 26.39
C ARG A 413 -32.27 6.39 25.97
N SER A 414 -32.65 6.18 24.70
CA SER A 414 -32.95 4.83 24.20
C SER A 414 -31.74 3.90 24.33
N LEU A 415 -30.53 4.37 24.01
CA LEU A 415 -29.31 3.59 24.22
C LEU A 415 -29.14 3.20 25.68
N THR A 416 -29.27 4.15 26.62
CA THR A 416 -29.17 3.86 28.05
C THR A 416 -30.23 2.86 28.52
N GLU A 417 -31.48 3.02 28.09
CA GLU A 417 -32.59 2.13 28.46
C GLU A 417 -32.37 0.70 27.95
N THR A 418 -32.01 0.52 26.68
CA THR A 418 -31.69 -0.80 26.11
C THR A 418 -30.52 -1.46 26.85
N LEU A 419 -29.48 -0.70 27.19
CA LEU A 419 -28.31 -1.27 27.88
C LEU A 419 -28.59 -1.65 29.34
N ARG A 420 -29.59 -1.05 30.00
CA ARG A 420 -29.98 -1.42 31.38
C ARG A 420 -30.62 -2.80 31.47
N GLU A 421 -31.04 -3.38 30.35
CA GLU A 421 -31.55 -4.75 30.30
C GLU A 421 -30.44 -5.79 30.52
N PHE A 422 -29.18 -5.38 30.39
CA PHE A 422 -28.01 -6.24 30.59
C PHE A 422 -27.38 -5.99 31.96
N SER A 423 -27.18 -7.06 32.74
CA SER A 423 -26.48 -6.99 34.03
C SER A 423 -25.03 -7.41 33.83
N LEU A 424 -24.14 -6.42 33.69
CA LEU A 424 -22.71 -6.63 33.47
C LEU A 424 -21.92 -6.04 34.65
N GLU A 425 -21.14 -6.87 35.33
CA GLU A 425 -20.19 -6.44 36.35
C GLU A 425 -18.76 -6.77 35.91
N ALA A 426 -17.88 -5.78 36.00
CA ALA A 426 -16.46 -5.94 35.70
C ALA A 426 -15.60 -5.73 36.94
N THR A 427 -14.55 -6.55 37.02
CA THR A 427 -13.55 -6.54 38.08
C THR A 427 -12.42 -5.54 37.79
N LYS A 428 -11.48 -5.40 38.74
CA LYS A 428 -10.26 -4.61 38.50
C LYS A 428 -9.35 -5.30 37.49
N GLU A 429 -9.37 -6.62 37.49
CA GLU A 429 -8.66 -7.51 36.59
C GLU A 429 -9.15 -7.27 35.15
N ASP A 430 -10.46 -7.24 34.92
CA ASP A 430 -11.06 -6.88 33.61
C ASP A 430 -10.56 -5.53 33.11
N ARG A 431 -10.58 -4.50 33.97
CA ARG A 431 -10.09 -3.17 33.60
C ARG A 431 -8.60 -3.19 33.20
N THR A 432 -7.80 -3.99 33.90
CA THR A 432 -6.36 -4.12 33.64
C THR A 432 -6.11 -4.87 32.34
N TYR A 433 -6.85 -5.95 32.12
CA TYR A 433 -6.85 -6.73 30.89
C TYR A 433 -7.18 -5.84 29.69
N ARG A 434 -8.29 -5.08 29.74
CA ARG A 434 -8.68 -4.14 28.68
C ARG A 434 -7.63 -3.08 28.40
N TYR A 435 -6.94 -2.59 29.43
CA TYR A 435 -5.85 -1.64 29.26
C TYR A 435 -4.67 -2.25 28.49
N PHE A 436 -4.33 -3.52 28.76
CA PHE A 436 -3.29 -4.25 28.03
C PHE A 436 -3.74 -4.55 26.60
N GLU A 437 -4.98 -4.99 26.40
CA GLU A 437 -5.53 -5.29 25.06
C GLU A 437 -5.49 -4.06 24.15
N ASN A 438 -5.82 -2.86 24.65
CA ASN A 438 -5.70 -1.62 23.88
C ASN A 438 -4.28 -1.39 23.32
N ILE A 439 -3.24 -1.90 23.98
CA ILE A 439 -1.85 -1.82 23.53
C ILE A 439 -1.54 -3.01 22.61
N ARG A 440 -1.83 -4.24 23.07
CA ARG A 440 -1.53 -5.50 22.38
C ARG A 440 -2.10 -5.54 20.98
N LYS A 441 -3.37 -5.14 20.80
CA LYS A 441 -4.02 -5.16 19.49
C LYS A 441 -3.34 -4.25 18.47
N VAL A 442 -2.67 -3.17 18.88
CA VAL A 442 -1.91 -2.33 17.95
C VAL A 442 -0.67 -3.08 17.43
N PHE A 443 0.01 -3.86 18.27
CA PHE A 443 1.08 -4.74 17.81
C PHE A 443 0.54 -5.86 16.91
N ASP A 444 -0.64 -6.42 17.23
CA ASP A 444 -1.28 -7.43 16.38
C ASP A 444 -1.60 -6.89 14.97
N PHE A 445 -2.03 -5.63 14.88
CA PHE A 445 -2.27 -4.98 13.59
C PHE A 445 -1.00 -4.95 12.72
N HIS A 446 0.14 -4.64 13.33
CA HIS A 446 1.42 -4.56 12.62
C HIS A 446 2.01 -5.92 12.29
N PHE A 447 2.04 -6.85 13.25
CA PHE A 447 2.84 -8.07 13.16
C PHE A 447 2.03 -9.37 13.00
N GLY A 448 0.70 -9.33 13.15
CA GLY A 448 -0.16 -10.51 13.15
C GLY A 448 -0.70 -10.85 14.53
N ALA A 449 -1.80 -11.63 14.57
CA ALA A 449 -2.47 -12.01 15.81
C ALA A 449 -1.52 -12.71 16.79
N GLY A 450 -1.46 -12.23 18.04
CA GLY A 450 -0.61 -12.78 19.10
C GLY A 450 0.74 -12.08 19.28
N ALA A 451 1.07 -11.11 18.42
CA ALA A 451 2.27 -10.29 18.57
C ALA A 451 2.20 -9.38 19.80
N GLY A 452 1.00 -8.86 20.10
CA GLY A 452 0.74 -8.10 21.31
C GLY A 452 1.08 -8.89 22.57
N GLU A 453 0.64 -10.15 22.65
CA GLU A 453 0.95 -11.04 23.78
C GLU A 453 2.44 -11.38 23.84
N ALA A 454 3.12 -11.45 22.69
CA ALA A 454 4.57 -11.65 22.66
C ALA A 454 5.33 -10.47 23.31
N VAL A 455 4.93 -9.22 23.05
CA VAL A 455 5.62 -8.02 23.59
C VAL A 455 5.12 -7.59 24.97
N LEU A 456 3.88 -7.90 25.31
CA LEU A 456 3.24 -7.55 26.58
C LEU A 456 2.41 -8.75 27.09
N PRO A 457 3.06 -9.83 27.54
CA PRO A 457 2.38 -10.95 28.18
C PRO A 457 1.70 -10.54 29.50
N GLU A 458 0.92 -11.44 30.11
CA GLU A 458 0.23 -11.18 31.38
C GLU A 458 1.17 -10.74 32.52
N ASN A 459 2.36 -11.32 32.62
CA ASN A 459 3.38 -10.92 33.60
C ASN A 459 4.16 -9.64 33.19
N GLY A 460 3.81 -9.05 32.05
CA GLY A 460 4.43 -7.85 31.51
C GLY A 460 4.12 -6.59 32.33
N LYS A 461 4.98 -5.58 32.20
CA LYS A 461 4.85 -4.31 32.91
C LYS A 461 4.84 -3.14 31.95
N VAL A 462 3.95 -2.19 32.19
CA VAL A 462 3.87 -0.92 31.46
C VAL A 462 4.38 0.20 32.37
N LYS A 463 5.34 1.00 31.88
CA LYS A 463 5.90 2.15 32.61
C LYS A 463 5.82 3.44 31.79
N GLY A 464 5.51 4.55 32.45
CA GLY A 464 5.39 5.88 31.83
C GLY A 464 3.94 6.31 31.64
N SER A 465 3.73 7.60 31.34
CA SER A 465 2.39 8.20 31.21
C SER A 465 2.08 8.69 29.79
N LYS A 466 3.06 9.33 29.11
CA LYS A 466 2.91 9.83 27.73
C LYS A 466 3.42 8.85 26.68
N MET A 467 4.57 8.24 26.93
CA MET A 467 5.13 7.18 26.11
C MET A 467 5.26 5.95 27.00
N LEU A 468 4.44 4.95 26.70
CA LEU A 468 4.40 3.73 27.46
C LEU A 468 5.58 2.86 27.02
N ARG A 469 6.39 2.43 27.98
CA ARG A 469 7.47 1.46 27.78
C ARG A 469 7.00 0.10 28.29
N LEU A 470 7.14 -0.92 27.46
CA LEU A 470 6.68 -2.28 27.73
C LEU A 470 7.88 -3.12 28.18
N PHE A 471 7.72 -3.89 29.25
CA PHE A 471 8.78 -4.70 29.84
C PHE A 471 8.33 -6.13 30.10
N VAL A 472 9.25 -7.07 29.88
CA VAL A 472 9.13 -8.48 30.28
C VAL A 472 10.45 -8.89 30.91
N ASP A 473 10.40 -9.50 32.10
CA ASP A 473 11.58 -9.95 32.84
C ASP A 473 12.66 -8.86 33.02
N GLY A 474 12.22 -7.62 33.24
CA GLY A 474 13.10 -6.46 33.41
C GLY A 474 13.67 -5.87 32.12
N GLN A 475 13.49 -6.50 30.97
CA GLN A 475 13.95 -6.02 29.67
C GLN A 475 12.82 -5.35 28.87
N GLN A 476 13.14 -4.25 28.20
CA GLN A 476 12.16 -3.52 27.40
C GLN A 476 11.88 -4.25 26.09
N THR A 477 10.62 -4.52 25.78
CA THR A 477 10.18 -5.17 24.52
C THR A 477 9.76 -4.13 23.46
N GLY A 478 9.23 -2.99 23.87
CA GLY A 478 8.77 -1.98 22.93
C GLY A 478 8.28 -0.69 23.58
N THR A 479 7.69 0.17 22.77
CA THR A 479 6.99 1.38 23.21
C THR A 479 5.66 1.54 22.51
N TYR A 480 4.71 2.19 23.18
CA TYR A 480 3.42 2.59 22.63
C TYR A 480 3.12 4.05 22.97
N LYS A 481 2.61 4.80 22.00
CA LYS A 481 2.04 6.13 22.18
C LYS A 481 0.99 6.39 21.11
N ASP A 482 -0.28 6.45 21.51
CA ASP A 482 -1.39 6.89 20.64
C ASP A 482 -1.41 6.17 19.28
N GLY A 483 -1.33 4.83 19.30
CA GLY A 483 -1.26 3.99 18.09
C GLY A 483 0.12 3.90 17.41
N VAL A 484 1.11 4.70 17.82
CA VAL A 484 2.48 4.60 17.31
C VAL A 484 3.29 3.65 18.18
N ILE A 485 3.93 2.66 17.56
CA ILE A 485 4.71 1.64 18.23
C ILE A 485 6.19 1.64 17.84
N SER A 486 7.03 1.11 18.71
CA SER A 486 8.38 0.65 18.38
C SER A 486 8.66 -0.68 19.09
N VAL A 487 9.58 -1.46 18.53
CA VAL A 487 9.98 -2.77 19.08
C VAL A 487 11.49 -2.76 19.29
N THR A 488 11.96 -3.31 20.40
CA THR A 488 13.40 -3.53 20.64
C THR A 488 13.84 -4.86 20.01
N PRO A 489 15.14 -5.12 19.82
CA PRO A 489 15.61 -6.44 19.40
C PRO A 489 15.08 -7.58 20.29
N TYR A 490 15.02 -7.38 21.61
CA TYR A 490 14.42 -8.35 22.54
C TYR A 490 12.92 -8.56 22.30
N GLY A 491 12.14 -7.49 22.12
CA GLY A 491 10.71 -7.63 21.81
C GLY A 491 10.46 -8.28 20.45
N MET A 492 11.31 -7.98 19.47
CA MET A 492 11.22 -8.56 18.13
C MET A 492 11.62 -10.03 18.13
N GLN A 493 12.59 -10.44 18.95
CA GLN A 493 12.91 -11.84 19.18
C GLN A 493 11.67 -12.60 19.67
N ARG A 494 10.93 -12.04 20.64
CA ARG A 494 9.71 -12.67 21.17
C ARG A 494 8.62 -12.79 20.10
N ILE A 495 8.44 -11.77 19.25
CA ILE A 495 7.52 -11.85 18.11
C ILE A 495 7.97 -12.93 17.13
N TYR A 496 9.26 -12.94 16.77
CA TYR A 496 9.83 -13.91 15.84
C TYR A 496 9.72 -15.35 16.34
N ASP A 497 9.96 -15.60 17.62
CA ASP A 497 9.85 -16.92 18.23
C ASP A 497 8.40 -17.43 18.23
N ARG A 498 7.44 -16.54 18.47
CA ARG A 498 6.02 -16.90 18.53
C ARG A 498 5.36 -17.05 17.17
N LEU A 499 5.64 -16.14 16.23
CA LEU A 499 4.87 -15.99 14.98
C LEU A 499 5.67 -16.30 13.72
N LYS A 500 7.01 -16.30 13.79
CA LYS A 500 7.89 -16.36 12.60
C LYS A 500 7.50 -15.34 11.52
N ALA A 501 7.13 -14.13 11.95
CA ALA A 501 6.66 -13.05 11.10
C ALA A 501 7.59 -11.82 11.13
N TYR A 502 7.57 -11.03 10.06
CA TYR A 502 8.27 -9.76 9.88
C TYR A 502 9.79 -9.82 10.08
N TRP A 503 10.41 -10.85 9.51
CA TRP A 503 11.85 -11.09 9.59
C TRP A 503 12.55 -10.97 8.24
N VAL A 504 13.83 -10.61 8.29
CA VAL A 504 14.77 -10.58 7.16
C VAL A 504 16.00 -11.36 7.58
N LYS A 505 16.31 -12.45 6.87
CA LYS A 505 17.43 -13.34 7.19
C LYS A 505 18.70 -12.89 6.46
N VAL A 506 19.80 -12.86 7.21
CA VAL A 506 21.14 -12.51 6.73
C VAL A 506 22.18 -13.48 7.29
N ASP A 507 23.28 -13.66 6.57
CA ASP A 507 24.39 -14.54 6.95
C ASP A 507 25.61 -13.79 7.55
N PHE A 508 25.59 -12.45 7.50
CA PHE A 508 26.71 -11.60 7.90
C PHE A 508 26.51 -10.87 9.25
N GLU A 509 27.61 -10.34 9.81
CA GLU A 509 27.58 -9.54 11.02
C GLU A 509 27.00 -8.13 10.76
N LEU A 510 25.95 -7.76 11.50
CA LEU A 510 25.23 -6.50 11.28
C LEU A 510 26.02 -5.26 11.74
N ARG A 511 26.59 -4.52 10.78
CA ARG A 511 27.34 -3.27 11.07
C ARG A 511 26.61 -1.97 10.71
N GLY A 512 25.69 -2.01 9.74
CA GLY A 512 24.96 -0.86 9.25
C GLY A 512 23.61 -1.26 8.66
N ASP A 513 23.14 -0.52 7.66
CA ASP A 513 21.92 -0.87 6.91
C ASP A 513 22.08 -2.21 6.16
N VAL A 514 20.96 -2.91 5.97
CA VAL A 514 20.95 -4.18 5.21
C VAL A 514 20.69 -3.86 3.74
N PHE A 515 21.64 -4.20 2.89
CA PHE A 515 21.51 -4.12 1.43
C PHE A 515 20.85 -5.37 0.88
N ALA A 516 20.07 -5.23 -0.20
CA ALA A 516 19.33 -6.33 -0.82
C ALA A 516 20.22 -7.53 -1.21
N VAL A 517 21.46 -7.26 -1.64
CA VAL A 517 22.44 -8.32 -2.00
C VAL A 517 22.80 -9.24 -0.84
N GLY A 518 22.63 -8.80 0.40
CA GLY A 518 22.89 -9.62 1.60
C GLY A 518 21.64 -10.22 2.23
N VAL A 519 20.48 -10.15 1.56
CA VAL A 519 19.25 -10.76 2.05
C VAL A 519 19.09 -12.15 1.45
N ASP A 520 19.16 -13.18 2.30
CA ASP A 520 18.97 -14.57 1.86
C ASP A 520 17.48 -14.88 1.66
N GLU A 521 16.69 -14.53 2.66
CA GLU A 521 15.25 -14.81 2.73
C GLU A 521 14.56 -13.65 3.50
N ALA A 522 13.31 -13.38 3.18
CA ALA A 522 12.51 -12.40 3.89
C ALA A 522 11.04 -12.82 3.91
N ASP A 523 10.32 -12.44 4.96
CA ASP A 523 8.89 -12.69 5.07
C ASP A 523 8.11 -11.97 3.93
N PRO A 524 7.35 -12.71 3.09
CA PRO A 524 6.58 -12.12 1.99
C PRO A 524 5.47 -11.16 2.44
N ALA A 525 5.09 -11.17 3.72
CA ALA A 525 4.13 -10.22 4.29
C ALA A 525 4.71 -8.82 4.51
N ILE A 526 6.04 -8.65 4.44
CA ILE A 526 6.70 -7.35 4.60
C ILE A 526 6.28 -6.41 3.47
N ARG A 527 5.85 -5.21 3.85
CA ARG A 527 5.61 -4.06 2.97
C ARG A 527 6.63 -2.97 3.24
N PRO A 528 6.85 -2.05 2.29
CA PRO A 528 7.66 -0.86 2.55
C PRO A 528 7.17 -0.15 3.81
N ASP A 529 8.12 0.37 4.58
CA ASP A 529 7.90 1.05 5.85
C ASP A 529 7.46 0.20 7.06
N ASP A 530 7.28 -1.12 6.91
CA ASP A 530 7.10 -2.02 8.04
C ASP A 530 8.32 -2.03 8.98
N ILE A 531 8.07 -2.30 10.26
CA ILE A 531 9.11 -2.61 11.23
C ILE A 531 9.49 -4.08 11.02
N VAL A 532 10.78 -4.37 10.91
CA VAL A 532 11.27 -5.74 10.65
C VAL A 532 12.41 -6.13 11.59
N GLY A 533 12.47 -7.40 11.95
CA GLY A 533 13.59 -8.02 12.65
C GLY A 533 14.62 -8.55 11.67
N ILE A 534 15.90 -8.26 11.93
CA ILE A 534 17.01 -8.81 11.16
C ILE A 534 17.50 -10.05 11.91
N VAL A 535 17.43 -11.20 11.26
CA VAL A 535 17.65 -12.51 11.87
C VAL A 535 18.91 -13.14 11.30
N ARG A 536 19.76 -13.63 12.20
CA ARG A 536 20.93 -14.45 11.88
C ARG A 536 20.97 -15.63 12.84
N ASP A 537 21.14 -16.84 12.32
CA ASP A 537 21.19 -18.08 13.13
C ASP A 537 20.02 -18.22 14.11
N GLY A 538 18.81 -17.83 13.67
CA GLY A 538 17.59 -17.86 14.48
C GLY A 538 17.48 -16.77 15.56
N LYS A 539 18.45 -15.86 15.64
CA LYS A 539 18.47 -14.73 16.60
C LYS A 539 18.26 -13.40 15.90
N VAL A 540 17.45 -12.54 16.49
CA VAL A 540 17.27 -11.15 16.07
C VAL A 540 18.49 -10.35 16.49
N VAL A 541 19.31 -9.98 15.51
CA VAL A 541 20.53 -9.17 15.69
C VAL A 541 20.28 -7.67 15.54
N GLY A 542 19.10 -7.29 15.07
CA GLY A 542 18.68 -5.89 14.97
C GLY A 542 17.23 -5.71 14.57
N VAL A 543 16.77 -4.49 14.67
CA VAL A 543 15.45 -4.05 14.20
C VAL A 543 15.62 -2.84 13.30
N GLY A 544 14.82 -2.81 12.24
CA GLY A 544 14.90 -1.77 11.23
C GLY A 544 13.55 -1.50 10.59
N LYS A 545 13.59 -0.71 9.53
CA LYS A 545 12.44 -0.36 8.73
C LYS A 545 12.66 -0.81 7.29
N ALA A 546 11.72 -1.58 6.76
CA ALA A 546 11.76 -2.04 5.38
C ALA A 546 11.73 -0.85 4.40
N VAL A 547 12.57 -0.92 3.37
CA VAL A 547 12.54 -0.01 2.20
C VAL A 547 11.83 -0.69 1.03
N LEU A 548 12.04 -1.99 0.87
CA LEU A 548 11.46 -2.84 -0.18
C LEU A 548 10.37 -3.75 0.40
N ALA A 549 9.56 -4.37 -0.46
CA ALA A 549 8.68 -5.48 -0.05
C ALA A 549 9.48 -6.78 0.18
N GLY A 550 8.95 -7.74 0.93
CA GLY A 550 9.67 -8.98 1.28
C GLY A 550 10.26 -9.74 0.08
N GLU A 551 9.42 -10.08 -0.91
CA GLU A 551 9.88 -10.75 -2.14
C GLU A 551 10.86 -9.89 -2.96
N GLU A 552 10.68 -8.57 -2.93
CA GLU A 552 11.55 -7.63 -3.63
C GLU A 552 12.95 -7.58 -3.00
N MET A 553 13.06 -7.68 -1.67
CA MET A 553 14.34 -7.72 -0.97
C MET A 553 15.22 -8.87 -1.46
N VAL A 554 14.63 -10.05 -1.69
CA VAL A 554 15.34 -11.27 -2.12
C VAL A 554 15.72 -11.20 -3.61
N ARG A 555 14.87 -10.59 -4.43
CA ARG A 555 15.09 -10.49 -5.89
C ARG A 555 16.02 -9.34 -6.27
N ALA A 556 16.02 -8.25 -5.51
CA ALA A 556 16.87 -7.11 -5.77
C ALA A 556 18.35 -7.46 -5.59
N ARG A 557 19.20 -6.89 -6.43
CA ARG A 557 20.66 -7.05 -6.46
C ARG A 557 21.40 -5.80 -6.00
N LYS A 558 20.71 -4.67 -5.87
CA LYS A 558 21.27 -3.36 -5.49
C LYS A 558 20.30 -2.61 -4.58
N GLY A 559 20.83 -1.75 -3.72
CA GLY A 559 20.05 -0.84 -2.87
C GLY A 559 19.81 -1.34 -1.45
N VAL A 560 19.34 -0.44 -0.60
CA VAL A 560 19.03 -0.74 0.82
C VAL A 560 17.70 -1.48 0.89
N ALA A 561 17.69 -2.66 1.51
CA ALA A 561 16.49 -3.43 1.81
C ALA A 561 15.87 -3.02 3.15
N VAL A 562 16.71 -2.81 4.18
CA VAL A 562 16.28 -2.41 5.52
C VAL A 562 17.18 -1.30 6.07
N LYS A 563 16.56 -0.20 6.50
CA LYS A 563 17.22 0.85 7.28
C LYS A 563 17.26 0.47 8.75
N VAL A 564 18.43 0.19 9.30
CA VAL A 564 18.60 -0.29 10.67
C VAL A 564 18.36 0.85 11.65
N ARG A 565 17.63 0.57 12.72
CA ARG A 565 17.32 1.54 13.79
C ARG A 565 18.01 1.22 15.09
N LYS A 566 18.06 -0.06 15.44
CA LYS A 566 18.68 -0.52 16.68
C LYS A 566 19.27 -1.91 16.48
N ARG A 567 20.47 -2.12 16.98
CA ARG A 567 21.15 -3.42 17.04
C ARG A 567 20.92 -4.07 18.41
N ALA A 568 20.98 -5.40 18.45
CA ALA A 568 20.81 -6.19 19.66
C ALA A 568 21.85 -5.86 20.73
#